data_AF-V9LI89-F1
#
_entry.id   AF-V9LI89-F1
#
_cell.length_a   1.000
_cell.length_b   1.000
_cell.length_c   1.000
_cell.angle_alpha   90.00
_cell.angle_beta   90.00
_cell.angle_gamma   90.00
#
_symmetry.space_group_name_H-M   'P 1'
#
loop_
_entity.id
_entity.type
_entity.pdbx_description
1 polymer ?
#
loop_
_entity_poly.entity_id
_entity_poly.type
_entity_poly.pdbx_seq_one_letter_code
_entity_poly.pdbx_strand_id
1 'polypeptide(L)'
;GALLYRAATRKKPTHVEVNCWFCSQDTTVPYGNRNCWDCPNCEQYNGFQENGDYNKPIPAQYMEHLNHMVTSWTSPTEASKVQQWPNGQLLFCKKCNSNQTLKVKQLASFVPRDEDRYEDEIEMYKHHLEQTYKLCRPCQTAVEYYIKHQDRQIRAILFDHQLRHREADRKST
;
A
#
# COMPACT_ATOMS: atom_id res chain seq x y z
N GLY A 1 -20.62 -45.68 -23.29
CA GLY A 1 -21.21 -46.11 -22.00
C GLY A 1 -20.25 -45.94 -20.83
N ALA A 2 -19.27 -46.84 -20.69
CA ALA A 2 -18.41 -46.93 -19.50
C ALA A 2 -17.47 -45.72 -19.24
N LEU A 3 -16.99 -45.05 -20.29
CA LEU A 3 -16.14 -43.86 -20.15
C LEU A 3 -16.90 -42.64 -19.61
N LEU A 4 -18.15 -42.45 -20.04
CA LEU A 4 -19.04 -41.39 -19.52
C LEU A 4 -19.43 -41.66 -18.06
N TYR A 5 -19.66 -42.92 -17.69
CA TYR A 5 -19.94 -43.32 -16.30
C TYR A 5 -18.74 -43.12 -15.37
N ARG A 6 -17.51 -43.39 -15.83
CA ARG A 6 -16.27 -43.11 -15.08
C ARG A 6 -15.99 -41.62 -14.90
N ALA A 7 -16.36 -40.79 -15.88
CA ALA A 7 -16.28 -39.33 -15.74
C ALA A 7 -17.32 -38.79 -14.76
N ALA A 8 -18.53 -39.35 -14.75
CA ALA A 8 -19.62 -38.98 -13.84
C ALA A 8 -19.38 -39.39 -12.37
N THR A 9 -18.52 -40.39 -12.13
CA THR A 9 -18.21 -40.92 -10.78
C THR A 9 -16.87 -40.44 -10.22
N ARG A 10 -16.13 -39.59 -10.94
CA ARG A 10 -14.92 -38.95 -10.40
C ARG A 10 -15.32 -38.01 -9.26
N LYS A 11 -14.94 -38.38 -8.03
CA LYS A 11 -15.06 -37.50 -6.86
C LYS A 11 -14.33 -36.20 -7.17
N LYS A 12 -15.04 -35.08 -7.06
CA LYS A 12 -14.42 -33.76 -7.18
C LYS A 12 -13.33 -33.63 -6.11
N PRO A 13 -12.16 -33.07 -6.45
CA PRO A 13 -11.12 -32.81 -5.46
C PRO A 13 -11.69 -31.94 -4.33
N THR A 14 -11.44 -32.33 -3.09
CA THR A 14 -11.88 -31.56 -1.91
C THR A 14 -10.95 -30.38 -1.64
N HIS A 15 -9.69 -30.50 -2.03
CA HIS A 15 -8.63 -29.50 -1.85
C HIS A 15 -7.84 -29.32 -3.14
N VAL A 16 -7.12 -28.20 -3.22
CA VAL A 16 -6.24 -27.87 -4.34
C VAL A 16 -5.06 -27.06 -3.84
N GLU A 17 -3.91 -27.29 -4.47
CA GLU A 17 -2.69 -26.51 -4.26
C GLU A 17 -2.80 -25.19 -5.03
N VAL A 18 -2.46 -24.09 -4.36
CA VAL A 18 -2.53 -22.72 -4.88
C VAL A 18 -1.27 -21.97 -4.48
N ASN A 19 -0.83 -21.06 -5.34
CA ASN A 19 0.32 -20.19 -5.08
C ASN A 19 -0.15 -18.79 -4.67
N CYS A 20 0.48 -18.21 -3.66
CA CYS A 20 0.20 -16.83 -3.25
C CYS A 20 0.84 -15.81 -4.19
N TRP A 21 0.03 -14.90 -4.75
CA TRP A 21 0.52 -13.84 -5.64
C TRP A 21 1.54 -12.87 -5.00
N PHE A 22 1.53 -12.75 -3.67
CA PHE A 22 2.35 -11.73 -2.96
C PHE A 22 3.68 -12.27 -2.44
N CYS A 23 3.68 -13.45 -1.83
CA CYS A 23 4.88 -14.04 -1.24
C CYS A 23 5.39 -15.28 -1.99
N SER A 24 4.70 -15.68 -3.07
CA SER A 24 5.01 -16.85 -3.90
C SER A 24 5.09 -18.18 -3.15
N GLN A 25 4.53 -18.26 -1.94
CA GLN A 25 4.44 -19.51 -1.18
C GLN A 25 3.22 -20.32 -1.63
N ASP A 26 3.43 -21.62 -1.82
CA ASP A 26 2.36 -22.57 -2.09
C ASP A 26 1.62 -22.94 -0.80
N THR A 27 0.32 -23.17 -0.92
CA THR A 27 -0.51 -23.69 0.17
C THR A 27 -1.65 -24.54 -0.38
N THR A 28 -2.34 -25.24 0.50
CA THR A 28 -3.49 -26.08 0.14
C THR A 28 -4.77 -25.49 0.72
N VAL A 29 -5.77 -25.28 -0.13
CA VAL A 29 -7.07 -24.73 0.27
C VAL A 29 -8.22 -25.64 -0.18
N PRO A 30 -9.41 -25.55 0.42
CA PRO A 30 -10.60 -26.20 -0.12
C PRO A 30 -10.81 -25.81 -1.59
N TYR A 31 -11.22 -26.75 -2.43
CA TYR A 31 -11.35 -26.51 -3.88
C TYR A 31 -12.28 -25.33 -4.24
N GLY A 32 -13.32 -25.12 -3.42
CA GLY A 32 -14.23 -23.97 -3.55
C GLY A 32 -13.55 -22.62 -3.31
N ASN A 33 -12.47 -22.60 -2.53
CA ASN A 33 -11.76 -21.41 -2.09
C ASN A 33 -10.52 -21.11 -2.94
N ARG A 34 -10.29 -21.82 -4.05
CA ARG A 34 -9.09 -21.67 -4.89
C ARG A 34 -8.84 -20.23 -5.41
N ASN A 35 -9.88 -19.39 -5.40
CA ASN A 35 -9.84 -17.98 -5.77
C ASN A 35 -10.47 -17.07 -4.68
N CYS A 36 -10.47 -17.49 -3.42
CA CYS A 36 -10.91 -16.65 -2.30
C CYS A 36 -10.34 -17.17 -0.97
N TRP A 37 -9.08 -16.86 -0.71
CA TRP A 37 -8.38 -17.33 0.49
C TRP A 37 -7.37 -16.29 0.98
N ASP A 38 -7.15 -16.23 2.29
CA ASP A 38 -6.08 -15.41 2.88
C ASP A 38 -4.82 -16.27 3.07
N CYS A 39 -3.66 -15.74 2.68
CA CYS A 39 -2.42 -16.49 2.72
C CYS A 39 -1.96 -16.74 4.16
N PRO A 40 -1.66 -17.98 4.58
CA PRO A 40 -1.22 -18.26 5.96
C PRO A 40 0.19 -17.74 6.28
N ASN A 41 0.97 -17.34 5.26
CA ASN A 41 2.34 -16.86 5.43
C ASN A 41 2.45 -15.32 5.49
N CYS A 42 1.70 -14.61 4.65
CA CYS A 42 1.78 -13.15 4.55
C CYS A 42 0.44 -12.44 4.80
N GLU A 43 -0.60 -13.19 5.14
CA GLU A 43 -1.94 -12.69 5.50
C GLU A 43 -2.68 -11.94 4.37
N GLN A 44 -2.10 -11.87 3.17
CA GLN A 44 -2.71 -11.21 2.03
C GLN A 44 -3.82 -12.06 1.40
N TYR A 45 -4.93 -11.40 1.07
CA TYR A 45 -6.05 -12.00 0.36
C TYR A 45 -5.72 -12.33 -1.09
N ASN A 46 -5.99 -13.57 -1.51
CA ASN A 46 -5.83 -14.10 -2.86
C ASN A 46 -7.20 -14.44 -3.44
N GLY A 47 -7.72 -13.53 -4.26
CA GLY A 47 -8.98 -13.70 -4.96
C GLY A 47 -9.21 -12.59 -5.97
N PHE A 48 -9.14 -12.94 -7.25
CA PHE A 48 -9.11 -11.99 -8.35
C PHE A 48 -10.21 -12.26 -9.39
N GLN A 49 -10.67 -11.20 -10.05
CA GLN A 49 -11.48 -11.24 -11.26
C GLN A 49 -10.56 -11.47 -12.47
N GLU A 50 -11.13 -11.75 -13.65
CA GLU A 50 -10.34 -11.99 -14.87
C GLU A 50 -9.51 -10.78 -15.30
N ASN A 51 -9.93 -9.57 -14.92
CA ASN A 51 -9.20 -8.33 -15.17
C ASN A 51 -8.07 -8.04 -14.15
N GLY A 52 -7.87 -8.92 -13.15
CA GLY A 52 -6.85 -8.76 -12.11
C GLY A 52 -7.29 -7.99 -10.87
N ASP A 53 -8.49 -7.40 -10.85
CA ASP A 53 -9.04 -6.76 -9.64
C ASP A 53 -9.40 -7.78 -8.58
N TYR A 54 -9.51 -7.35 -7.32
CA TYR A 54 -10.07 -8.21 -6.30
C TYR A 54 -11.53 -8.58 -6.61
N ASN A 55 -11.89 -9.83 -6.34
CA ASN A 55 -13.26 -10.32 -6.49
C ASN A 55 -14.18 -9.98 -5.30
N LYS A 56 -13.65 -9.23 -4.32
CA LYS A 56 -14.40 -8.63 -3.22
C LYS A 56 -13.85 -7.22 -2.94
N PRO A 57 -14.68 -6.30 -2.42
CA PRO A 57 -14.15 -5.04 -1.91
C PRO A 57 -13.20 -5.30 -0.74
N ILE A 58 -12.11 -4.55 -0.67
CA ILE A 58 -11.19 -4.54 0.47
C ILE A 58 -11.24 -3.15 1.13
N PRO A 59 -12.13 -2.93 2.11
CA PRO A 59 -12.34 -1.62 2.73
C PRO A 59 -11.07 -0.94 3.25
N ALA A 60 -10.14 -1.72 3.81
CA ALA A 60 -8.87 -1.21 4.31
C ALA A 60 -8.05 -0.44 3.23
N GLN A 61 -8.18 -0.80 1.94
CA GLN A 61 -7.45 -0.11 0.88
C GLN A 61 -7.85 1.36 0.67
N TYR A 62 -9.05 1.77 1.11
CA TYR A 62 -9.55 3.14 0.95
C TYR A 62 -10.05 3.79 2.25
N MET A 63 -10.20 3.02 3.32
CA MET A 63 -10.56 3.49 4.66
C MET A 63 -9.38 3.31 5.61
N GLU A 64 -8.64 4.39 5.83
CA GLU A 64 -7.42 4.38 6.65
C GLU A 64 -7.64 3.81 8.06
N HIS A 65 -8.79 4.09 8.69
CA HIS A 65 -9.12 3.60 10.03
C HIS A 65 -9.31 2.07 10.11
N LEU A 66 -9.35 1.37 8.97
CA LEU A 66 -9.41 -0.10 8.88
C LEU A 66 -8.03 -0.72 8.59
N ASN A 67 -6.99 0.08 8.34
CA ASN A 67 -5.64 -0.44 8.17
C ASN A 67 -5.10 -0.93 9.52
N HIS A 68 -4.53 -2.14 9.53
CA HIS A 68 -3.77 -2.62 10.68
C HIS A 68 -2.57 -1.69 10.90
N MET A 69 -2.40 -1.21 12.14
CA MET A 69 -1.21 -0.45 12.48
C MET A 69 0.03 -1.34 12.40
N VAL A 70 0.85 -1.15 11.38
CA VAL A 70 2.21 -1.70 11.36
C VAL A 70 3.04 -0.82 12.30
N THR A 71 3.21 -1.25 13.54
CA THR A 71 4.14 -0.58 14.47
C THR A 71 5.57 -0.84 14.01
N SER A 72 6.06 -0.02 13.07
CA SER A 72 7.48 0.08 12.80
C SER A 72 8.15 0.78 13.98
N TRP A 73 8.57 0.02 15.01
CA TRP A 73 9.55 0.36 16.05
C TRP A 73 9.43 1.71 16.81
N THR A 74 8.32 2.41 16.68
CA THR A 74 7.96 3.56 17.50
C THR A 74 6.52 3.42 17.98
N SER A 75 6.29 3.77 19.24
CA SER A 75 5.06 3.54 19.99
C SER A 75 3.77 3.87 19.21
N PRO A 76 2.66 3.13 19.43
CA PRO A 76 1.37 3.28 18.73
C PRO A 76 0.73 4.67 18.75
N THR A 77 1.25 5.60 19.56
CA THR A 77 0.71 6.95 19.73
C THR A 77 1.07 7.92 18.61
N GLU A 78 1.88 7.53 17.61
CA GLU A 78 2.36 8.46 16.57
C GLU A 78 1.82 8.20 15.15
N ALA A 79 1.42 6.97 14.81
CA ALA A 79 1.10 6.60 13.42
C ALA A 79 -0.26 7.13 12.89
N SER A 80 -1.19 7.54 13.77
CA SER A 80 -2.49 8.14 13.38
C SER A 80 -2.48 9.67 13.35
N LYS A 81 -1.36 10.31 13.64
CA LYS A 81 -1.34 11.78 13.70
C LYS A 81 -1.20 12.30 12.28
N VAL A 82 -2.25 12.99 11.82
CA VAL A 82 -2.18 13.96 10.71
C VAL A 82 -0.80 14.59 10.71
N GLN A 83 -0.11 14.66 9.57
CA GLN A 83 1.28 15.17 9.49
C GLN A 83 1.43 16.44 10.34
N GLN A 84 1.99 16.23 11.52
CA GLN A 84 2.10 17.21 12.58
C GLN A 84 3.58 17.48 12.75
N TRP A 85 3.87 18.74 13.01
CA TRP A 85 5.17 19.13 13.55
C TRP A 85 5.44 18.38 14.86
N PRO A 86 6.71 18.23 15.27
CA PRO A 86 7.05 17.67 16.59
C PRO A 86 6.39 18.41 17.76
N ASN A 87 5.93 19.65 17.55
CA ASN A 87 5.17 20.44 18.52
C ASN A 87 3.64 20.22 18.47
N GLY A 88 3.15 19.26 17.68
CA GLY A 88 1.73 18.92 17.54
C GLY A 88 0.93 19.86 16.63
N GLN A 89 1.56 20.84 15.98
CA GLN A 89 0.88 21.75 15.05
C GLN A 89 0.67 21.09 13.69
N LEU A 90 -0.50 21.28 13.08
CA LEU A 90 -0.78 20.82 11.72
C LEU A 90 0.19 21.46 10.71
N LEU A 91 0.76 20.66 9.82
CA LEU A 91 1.69 21.13 8.78
C LEU A 91 1.00 22.05 7.75
N PHE A 92 -0.28 21.80 7.48
CA PHE A 92 -1.08 22.55 6.51
C PHE A 92 -2.19 23.37 7.16
N CYS A 93 -2.53 24.50 6.53
CA CYS A 93 -3.76 25.20 6.84
C CYS A 93 -4.98 24.33 6.46
N LYS A 94 -6.13 24.58 7.10
CA LYS A 94 -7.36 23.78 6.88
C LYS A 94 -7.71 23.61 5.39
N LYS A 95 -7.63 24.68 4.60
CA LYS A 95 -7.89 24.65 3.15
C LYS A 95 -6.92 23.73 2.41
N CYS A 96 -5.62 23.88 2.65
CA CYS A 96 -4.60 23.05 1.99
C CYS A 96 -4.74 21.58 2.40
N ASN A 97 -5.03 21.30 3.67
CA ASN A 97 -5.26 19.94 4.17
C ASN A 97 -6.46 19.29 3.46
N SER A 98 -7.61 19.98 3.37
CA SER A 98 -8.78 19.49 2.63
C SER A 98 -8.49 19.29 1.14
N ASN A 99 -7.72 20.20 0.52
CA ASN A 99 -7.30 20.08 -0.87
C ASN A 99 -6.42 18.84 -1.11
N GLN A 100 -5.51 18.50 -0.19
CA GLN A 100 -4.70 17.27 -0.31
C GLN A 100 -5.60 16.03 -0.27
N THR A 101 -6.59 15.97 0.63
CA THR A 101 -7.55 14.87 0.65
C THR A 101 -8.36 14.79 -0.65
N LEU A 102 -8.80 15.92 -1.20
CA LEU A 102 -9.56 15.94 -2.45
C LEU A 102 -8.72 15.48 -3.64
N LYS A 103 -7.48 15.94 -3.73
CA LYS A 103 -6.51 15.52 -4.74
C LYS A 103 -6.30 14.00 -4.74
N VAL A 104 -6.09 13.40 -3.58
CA VAL A 104 -5.93 11.94 -3.45
C VAL A 104 -7.20 11.22 -3.92
N LYS A 105 -8.38 11.67 -3.47
CA LYS A 105 -9.67 11.07 -3.89
C LYS A 105 -9.88 11.16 -5.40
N GLN A 106 -9.57 12.30 -6.00
CA GLN A 106 -9.71 12.50 -7.43
C GLN A 106 -8.72 11.68 -8.24
N LEU A 107 -7.47 11.55 -7.78
CA LEU A 107 -6.48 10.69 -8.41
C LEU A 107 -6.87 9.21 -8.32
N ALA A 108 -7.37 8.76 -7.17
CA ALA A 108 -7.84 7.39 -6.98
C ALA A 108 -9.10 7.05 -7.80
N SER A 109 -9.87 8.06 -8.21
CA SER A 109 -11.07 7.89 -9.05
C SER A 109 -10.77 8.06 -10.55
N PHE A 110 -9.50 8.19 -10.94
CA PHE A 110 -9.13 8.33 -12.34
C PHE A 110 -9.45 7.06 -13.12
N VAL A 111 -10.06 7.25 -14.29
CA VAL A 111 -10.28 6.20 -15.29
C VAL A 111 -9.81 6.77 -16.62
N PRO A 112 -8.89 6.09 -17.35
CA PRO A 112 -8.43 6.55 -18.65
C PRO A 112 -9.58 6.54 -19.66
N ARG A 113 -9.50 7.42 -20.65
CA ARG A 113 -10.43 7.40 -21.79
C ARG A 113 -10.02 6.34 -22.81
N ASP A 114 -8.72 6.09 -22.91
CA ASP A 114 -8.09 5.10 -23.77
C ASP A 114 -7.02 4.35 -22.95
N GLU A 115 -7.21 3.04 -22.77
CA GLU A 115 -6.31 2.20 -21.97
C GLU A 115 -4.89 2.15 -22.55
N ASP A 116 -4.76 2.22 -23.88
CA ASP A 116 -3.45 2.25 -24.54
C ASP A 116 -2.67 3.54 -24.26
N ARG A 117 -3.35 4.57 -23.74
CA ARG A 117 -2.79 5.87 -23.38
C ARG A 117 -2.82 6.14 -21.88
N TYR A 118 -3.04 5.11 -21.06
CA TYR A 118 -3.14 5.24 -19.61
C TYR A 118 -2.00 6.09 -19.02
N GLU A 119 -0.75 5.78 -19.35
CA GLU A 119 0.45 6.46 -18.80
C GLU A 119 0.48 7.96 -19.12
N ASP A 120 0.16 8.34 -20.35
CA ASP A 120 0.10 9.74 -20.77
C ASP A 120 -1.05 10.48 -20.04
N GLU A 121 -2.23 9.85 -20.01
CA GLU A 121 -3.43 10.48 -19.45
C GLU A 121 -3.33 10.63 -17.93
N ILE A 122 -2.79 9.64 -17.23
CA ILE A 122 -2.59 9.71 -15.77
C ILE A 122 -1.55 10.77 -15.43
N GLU A 123 -0.49 10.94 -16.21
CA GLU A 123 0.52 11.98 -15.98
C GLU A 123 -0.08 13.38 -16.16
N MET A 124 -0.82 13.61 -17.26
CA MET A 124 -1.50 14.88 -17.50
C MET A 124 -2.51 15.19 -16.40
N TYR A 125 -3.27 14.19 -15.96
CA TYR A 125 -4.25 14.36 -14.89
C TYR A 125 -3.57 14.65 -13.53
N LYS A 126 -2.50 13.93 -13.19
CA LYS A 126 -1.67 14.23 -12.00
C LYS A 126 -1.20 15.68 -12.04
N HIS A 127 -0.65 16.14 -13.16
CA HIS A 127 -0.19 17.52 -13.31
C HIS A 127 -1.32 18.53 -13.11
N HIS A 128 -2.49 18.27 -13.72
CA HIS A 128 -3.68 19.12 -13.54
C HIS A 128 -4.10 19.22 -12.07
N LEU A 129 -4.13 18.09 -11.35
CA LEU A 129 -4.48 18.06 -9.93
C LEU A 129 -3.46 18.81 -9.07
N GLU A 130 -2.16 18.69 -9.36
CA GLU A 130 -1.11 19.44 -8.67
C GLU A 130 -1.31 20.96 -8.81
N GLN A 131 -1.62 21.43 -10.02
CA GLN A 131 -1.85 22.86 -10.27
C GLN A 131 -3.15 23.35 -9.62
N THR A 132 -4.22 22.54 -9.70
CA THR A 132 -5.55 22.89 -9.17
C THR A 132 -5.57 22.94 -7.65
N TYR A 133 -4.90 21.97 -7.00
CA TYR A 133 -4.86 21.82 -5.54
C TYR A 133 -3.54 22.27 -4.92
N LYS A 134 -2.80 23.14 -5.61
CA LYS A 134 -1.52 23.66 -5.14
C LYS A 134 -1.59 24.20 -3.71
N LEU A 135 -0.52 23.98 -2.95
CA LEU A 135 -0.38 24.53 -1.63
C LEU A 135 -0.30 26.07 -1.69
N CYS A 136 -0.82 26.73 -0.66
CA CYS A 136 -0.52 28.14 -0.47
C CYS A 136 0.96 28.31 -0.08
N ARG A 137 1.54 29.48 -0.38
CA ARG A 137 2.96 29.74 -0.15
C ARG A 137 3.46 29.40 1.27
N PRO A 138 2.73 29.75 2.36
CA PRO A 138 3.14 29.33 3.71
C PRO A 138 3.18 27.81 3.92
N CYS A 139 2.19 27.07 3.41
CA CYS A 139 2.14 25.61 3.52
C CYS A 139 3.23 24.94 2.68
N GLN A 140 3.52 25.49 1.50
CA GLN A 140 4.60 25.03 0.64
C GLN A 140 5.97 25.16 1.35
N THR A 141 6.27 26.35 1.90
CA THR A 141 7.51 26.56 2.67
C THR A 141 7.58 25.66 3.90
N ALA A 142 6.45 25.44 4.58
CA ALA A 142 6.40 24.54 5.74
C ALA A 142 6.75 23.09 5.35
N VAL A 143 6.21 22.58 4.24
CA VAL A 143 6.54 21.24 3.73
C VAL A 143 8.01 21.13 3.33
N GLU A 144 8.54 22.11 2.61
CA GLU A 144 9.94 22.11 2.17
C GLU A 144 10.90 22.08 3.37
N TYR A 145 10.59 22.87 4.41
CA TYR A 145 11.33 22.83 5.65
C TYR A 145 11.23 21.46 6.32
N TYR A 146 10.01 20.92 6.43
CA TYR A 146 9.76 19.66 7.12
C TYR A 146 10.49 18.48 6.46
N ILE A 147 10.42 18.36 5.13
CA ILE A 147 11.17 17.37 4.35
C ILE A 147 12.67 17.54 4.60
N LYS A 148 13.20 18.76 4.48
CA LYS A 148 14.62 19.03 4.72
C LYS A 148 15.04 18.74 6.15
N HIS A 149 14.15 18.88 7.12
CA HIS A 149 14.41 18.52 8.50
C HIS A 149 14.44 16.99 8.67
N GLN A 150 13.42 16.27 8.18
CA GLN A 150 13.38 14.81 8.21
C GLN A 150 14.58 14.16 7.51
N ASP A 151 14.97 14.66 6.33
CA ASP A 151 16.14 14.18 5.60
C ASP A 151 17.43 14.25 6.43
N ARG A 152 17.60 15.31 7.22
CA ARG A 152 18.76 15.45 8.11
C ARG A 152 18.72 14.42 9.23
N GLN A 153 17.55 14.21 9.83
CA GLN A 153 17.37 13.23 10.92
C GLN A 153 17.63 11.80 10.41
N ILE A 154 17.05 11.44 9.26
CA ILE A 154 17.23 10.13 8.63
C ILE A 154 18.71 9.91 8.30
N ARG A 155 19.38 10.89 7.68
CA ARG A 155 20.81 10.80 7.38
C ARG A 155 21.63 10.56 8.65
N ALA A 156 21.37 11.29 9.73
CA ALA A 156 22.07 11.10 10.99
C ALA A 156 21.90 9.68 11.56
N ILE A 157 20.69 9.14 11.54
CA ILE A 157 20.39 7.76 11.97
C ILE A 157 21.13 6.74 11.10
N LEU A 158 21.09 6.91 9.77
CA LEU A 158 21.78 6.03 8.83
C LEU A 158 23.30 6.04 9.05
N PHE A 159 23.88 7.20 9.35
CA PHE A 159 25.30 7.31 9.69
C PHE A 159 25.64 6.60 11.01
N ASP A 160 24.83 6.76 12.06
CA ASP A 160 25.03 6.06 13.34
C ASP A 160 24.96 4.53 13.15
N HIS A 161 23.98 4.05 12.40
CA HIS A 161 23.83 2.63 12.07
C HIS A 161 25.06 2.09 11.33
N GLN A 162 25.57 2.83 10.32
CA GLN A 162 26.78 2.44 9.60
C GLN A 162 28.01 2.39 10.51
N LEU A 163 28.15 3.32 11.46
CA LEU A 163 29.25 3.32 12.41
C LEU A 163 29.18 2.07 13.32
N ARG A 164 28.01 1.78 13.90
CA ARG A 164 27.82 0.61 14.76
C ARG A 164 28.08 -0.71 14.03
N HIS A 165 27.66 -0.82 12.77
CA HIS A 165 27.93 -2.01 11.96
C HIS A 165 29.44 -2.23 11.77
N ARG A 166 30.18 -1.17 11.42
CA ARG A 166 31.65 -1.23 11.28
C ARG A 166 32.36 -1.59 12.59
N GLU A 167 31.85 -1.12 13.72
CA GLU A 167 32.39 -1.47 15.04
C GLU A 167 32.11 -2.91 15.44
N ALA A 168 30.94 -3.45 15.06
CA ALA A 168 30.59 -4.86 15.26
C ALA A 168 31.50 -5.77 14.42
N ASP A 169 31.67 -5.45 13.12
CA ASP A 169 32.55 -6.21 12.21
C ASP A 169 34.00 -6.25 12.72
N ARG A 170 34.51 -5.13 13.25
CA ARG A 170 35.86 -5.04 13.83
C ARG A 170 36.04 -5.86 15.11
N LYS A 171 34.97 -6.14 15.86
CA LYS A 171 35.02 -6.97 17.08
C LYS A 171 34.87 -8.47 16.80
N SER A 172 34.45 -8.83 15.59
CA SER A 172 34.30 -10.23 15.14
C SER A 172 35.54 -10.77 14.40
N THR A 173 36.60 -9.97 14.28
CA THR A 173 37.92 -10.37 13.77
C THR A 173 38.93 -10.41 14.90
#